data_AF-A0AAW7D7N4-F1
#
_entry.id   AF-A0AAW7D7N4-F1
#
_cell.length_a   1.000
_cell.length_b   1.000
_cell.length_c   1.000
_cell.angle_alpha   90.00
_cell.angle_beta   90.00
_cell.angle_gamma   90.00
#
_symmetry.space_group_name_H-M   'P 1'
#
loop_
_entity.id
_entity.type
_entity.pdbx_description
1 polymer ?
#
loop_
_entity_poly.entity_id
_entity_poly.type
_entity_poly.pdbx_seq_one_letter_code
_entity_poly.pdbx_strand_id
1 'polypeptide(L)'
;MQLNDRLKKLVNEVPKNSCGVYYLYNDKHAIIYIGKSIDIRKRLIQHFKSTDKKEVKLQHFTHSIRFENTGNELIALLRESELIKQNLPIFNRAQRKIKFFYALYKEINSDGYQALIIKKIDNSGNEIISFTSLNEAKNYLFYITDKYKLCQKINGLYKTKSSCFQYSLDECNGACINQEDAKLYNKRVRQYLKTVHLPKKDILLELEGRTEHEKGIVLIEKGVYKGFGYCDKLLKNIDEIKSCIELKQDNKDVRKILFRHLKAELTRW
;
A
#
# COMPACT_ATOMS: atom_id res chain seq x y z
N MET A 1 -0.91 -11.48 -32.09
CA MET A 1 -2.37 -11.68 -32.03
C MET A 1 -3.06 -10.35 -32.30
N GLN A 2 -3.94 -10.26 -33.30
CA GLN A 2 -4.68 -9.03 -33.58
C GLN A 2 -5.81 -8.86 -32.56
N LEU A 3 -6.03 -7.62 -32.11
CA LEU A 3 -7.09 -7.28 -31.17
C LEU A 3 -8.46 -7.50 -31.86
N ASN A 4 -9.40 -8.17 -31.20
CA ASN A 4 -10.77 -8.34 -31.71
C ASN A 4 -11.40 -6.95 -31.95
N ASP A 5 -12.10 -6.78 -33.08
CA ASP A 5 -12.67 -5.50 -33.49
C ASP A 5 -13.66 -4.92 -32.49
N ARG A 6 -14.38 -5.77 -31.72
CA ARG A 6 -15.21 -5.31 -30.61
C ARG A 6 -14.38 -4.59 -29.55
N LEU A 7 -13.29 -5.23 -29.09
CA LEU A 7 -12.42 -4.67 -28.05
C LEU A 7 -11.67 -3.42 -28.56
N LYS A 8 -11.30 -3.37 -29.85
CA LYS A 8 -10.74 -2.15 -30.46
C LYS A 8 -11.70 -0.97 -30.33
N LYS A 9 -13.00 -1.16 -30.62
CA LYS A 9 -14.01 -0.09 -30.50
C LYS A 9 -14.10 0.43 -29.06
N LEU A 10 -14.23 -0.47 -28.08
CA LEU A 10 -14.29 -0.09 -26.66
C LEU A 10 -13.04 0.71 -26.20
N VAL A 11 -11.84 0.31 -26.64
CA VAL A 11 -10.61 1.03 -26.30
C VAL A 11 -10.56 2.41 -26.94
N ASN A 12 -11.14 2.57 -28.14
CA ASN A 12 -11.11 3.83 -28.86
C ASN A 12 -12.00 4.91 -28.22
N GLU A 13 -13.04 4.51 -27.49
CA GLU A 13 -13.91 5.39 -26.71
C GLU A 13 -13.21 5.97 -25.47
N VAL A 14 -12.10 5.36 -25.02
CA VAL A 14 -11.32 5.87 -23.91
C VAL A 14 -10.42 7.03 -24.39
N PRO A 15 -10.47 8.20 -23.73
CA PRO A 15 -9.62 9.34 -24.04
C PRO A 15 -8.14 8.98 -24.01
N LYS A 16 -7.37 9.58 -24.91
CA LYS A 16 -5.90 9.46 -24.91
C LYS A 16 -5.34 10.18 -23.68
N ASN A 17 -4.21 9.69 -23.17
CA ASN A 17 -3.44 10.32 -22.07
C ASN A 17 -4.25 10.52 -20.77
N SER A 18 -5.31 9.74 -20.55
CA SER A 18 -6.06 9.81 -19.30
C SER A 18 -5.38 8.97 -18.21
N CYS A 19 -5.02 9.64 -17.12
CA CYS A 19 -4.51 9.04 -15.89
C CYS A 19 -5.69 8.76 -14.95
N GLY A 20 -5.85 7.53 -14.49
CA GLY A 20 -6.95 7.21 -13.58
C GLY A 20 -7.26 5.73 -13.43
N VAL A 21 -8.51 5.47 -13.08
CA VAL A 21 -9.04 4.12 -12.83
C VAL A 21 -10.00 3.74 -13.94
N TYR A 22 -9.98 2.48 -14.36
CA TYR A 22 -10.91 1.91 -15.33
C TYR A 22 -11.59 0.67 -14.79
N TYR A 23 -12.78 0.42 -15.32
CA TYR A 23 -13.70 -0.62 -14.90
C TYR A 23 -14.06 -1.46 -16.13
N LEU A 24 -13.90 -2.77 -16.02
CA LEU A 24 -14.35 -3.71 -17.03
C LEU A 24 -15.63 -4.36 -16.53
N TYR A 25 -16.67 -4.31 -17.36
CA TYR A 25 -17.98 -4.90 -17.08
C TYR A 25 -18.22 -6.09 -17.98
N ASN A 26 -18.97 -7.08 -17.49
CA ASN A 26 -19.50 -8.15 -18.33
C ASN A 26 -20.84 -7.78 -18.99
N ASP A 27 -21.37 -8.70 -19.79
CA ASP A 27 -22.68 -8.63 -20.44
C ASP A 27 -23.84 -8.39 -19.46
N LYS A 28 -23.72 -8.89 -18.23
CA LYS A 28 -24.67 -8.66 -17.13
C LYS A 28 -24.45 -7.34 -16.37
N HIS A 29 -23.63 -6.43 -16.91
CA HIS A 29 -23.33 -5.13 -16.30
C HIS A 29 -22.69 -5.22 -14.90
N ALA A 30 -22.05 -6.35 -14.58
CA ALA A 30 -21.31 -6.53 -13.34
C ALA A 30 -19.83 -6.18 -13.54
N ILE A 31 -19.22 -5.49 -12.56
CA ILE A 31 -17.79 -5.17 -12.57
C ILE A 31 -16.99 -6.46 -12.39
N ILE A 32 -16.22 -6.83 -13.41
CA ILE A 32 -15.37 -8.02 -13.38
C ILE A 32 -13.91 -7.70 -13.05
N TYR A 33 -13.48 -6.47 -13.34
CA TYR A 33 -12.13 -6.00 -13.06
C TYR A 33 -12.08 -4.48 -12.90
N ILE A 34 -11.21 -4.02 -12.00
CA ILE A 34 -10.86 -2.62 -11.81
C ILE A 34 -9.34 -2.52 -11.89
N GLY A 35 -8.83 -1.53 -12.61
CA GLY A 35 -7.40 -1.27 -12.68
C GLY A 35 -7.07 0.20 -12.80
N LYS A 36 -5.83 0.58 -12.49
CA LYS A 36 -5.31 1.94 -12.69
C LYS A 36 -4.28 2.05 -13.80
N SER A 37 -4.09 3.25 -14.35
CA SER A 37 -2.96 3.57 -15.22
C SER A 37 -2.72 5.07 -15.29
N ILE A 38 -1.48 5.48 -15.59
CA ILE A 38 -1.17 6.84 -16.05
C ILE A 38 -1.67 7.08 -17.49
N ASP A 39 -1.87 6.01 -18.25
CA ASP A 39 -2.49 6.00 -19.58
C ASP A 39 -3.42 4.79 -19.66
N ILE A 40 -4.70 5.02 -19.38
CA ILE A 40 -5.73 3.97 -19.33
C ILE A 40 -5.82 3.26 -20.68
N ARG A 41 -5.83 4.00 -21.79
CA ARG A 41 -5.98 3.44 -23.14
C ARG A 41 -4.83 2.49 -23.47
N LYS A 42 -3.58 2.90 -23.23
CA LYS A 42 -2.40 2.04 -23.43
C LYS A 42 -2.45 0.80 -22.56
N ARG A 43 -2.91 0.93 -21.31
CA ARG A 43 -3.04 -0.21 -20.39
C ARG A 43 -4.10 -1.21 -20.84
N LEU A 44 -5.24 -0.76 -21.32
CA LEU A 44 -6.28 -1.62 -21.88
C LEU A 44 -5.78 -2.40 -23.10
N ILE A 45 -5.01 -1.74 -23.98
CA ILE A 45 -4.37 -2.41 -25.12
C ILE A 45 -3.43 -3.53 -24.66
N GLN A 46 -2.67 -3.31 -23.58
CA GLN A 46 -1.80 -4.36 -23.01
C GLN A 46 -2.61 -5.55 -22.50
N HIS A 47 -3.66 -5.29 -21.72
CA HIS A 47 -4.58 -6.34 -21.23
C HIS A 47 -5.16 -7.15 -22.40
N PHE A 48 -5.62 -6.47 -23.46
CA PHE A 48 -6.29 -7.15 -24.57
C PHE A 48 -5.40 -7.74 -25.66
N LYS A 49 -4.08 -7.50 -25.60
CA LYS A 49 -3.10 -8.17 -26.46
C LYS A 49 -2.34 -9.29 -25.75
N SER A 50 -2.38 -9.34 -24.41
CA SER A 50 -1.71 -10.39 -23.64
C SER A 50 -2.34 -11.76 -23.86
N THR A 51 -1.52 -12.81 -23.82
CA THR A 51 -1.92 -14.22 -23.90
C THR A 51 -2.00 -14.88 -22.52
N ASP A 52 -1.76 -14.14 -21.45
CA ASP A 52 -1.84 -14.67 -20.09
C ASP A 52 -3.26 -15.15 -19.76
N LYS A 53 -3.37 -16.25 -19.01
CA LYS A 53 -4.66 -16.89 -18.67
C LYS A 53 -5.69 -15.93 -18.05
N LYS A 54 -5.26 -14.98 -17.23
CA LYS A 54 -6.15 -13.96 -16.64
C LYS A 54 -6.61 -12.97 -17.71
N GLU A 55 -5.69 -12.53 -18.56
CA GLU A 55 -5.92 -11.49 -19.55
C GLU A 55 -6.83 -11.97 -20.68
N VAL A 56 -6.66 -13.22 -21.11
CA VAL A 56 -7.60 -13.89 -22.03
C VAL A 56 -9.02 -13.93 -21.47
N LYS A 57 -9.18 -14.17 -20.15
CA LYS A 57 -10.50 -14.10 -19.50
C LYS A 57 -11.05 -12.68 -19.50
N LEU A 58 -10.23 -11.67 -19.22
CA LEU A 58 -10.67 -10.27 -19.31
C LEU A 58 -11.12 -9.92 -20.72
N GLN A 59 -10.38 -10.32 -21.75
CA GLN A 59 -10.77 -10.12 -23.15
C GLN A 59 -12.12 -10.75 -23.48
N HIS A 60 -12.32 -11.99 -23.05
CA HIS A 60 -13.55 -12.73 -23.31
C HIS A 60 -14.77 -12.10 -22.62
N PHE A 61 -14.66 -11.85 -21.32
CA PHE A 61 -15.78 -11.40 -20.49
C PHE A 61 -16.04 -9.88 -20.56
N THR A 62 -15.11 -9.07 -21.05
CA THR A 62 -15.33 -7.61 -21.15
C THR A 62 -16.35 -7.31 -22.24
N HIS A 63 -17.46 -6.71 -21.82
CA HIS A 63 -18.54 -6.22 -22.68
C HIS A 63 -18.51 -4.69 -22.81
N SER A 64 -18.25 -3.97 -21.71
CA SER A 64 -18.13 -2.51 -21.71
C SER A 64 -17.03 -2.02 -20.77
N ILE A 65 -16.57 -0.79 -21.03
CA ILE A 65 -15.49 -0.13 -20.29
C ILE A 65 -16.02 1.19 -19.74
N ARG A 66 -15.78 1.47 -18.46
CA ARG A 66 -15.90 2.82 -17.90
C ARG A 66 -14.56 3.26 -17.32
N PHE A 67 -14.40 4.55 -17.11
CA PHE A 67 -13.19 5.10 -16.52
C PHE A 67 -13.49 6.36 -15.69
N GLU A 68 -12.57 6.66 -14.79
CA GLU A 68 -12.56 7.83 -13.92
C GLU A 68 -11.17 8.45 -14.04
N ASN A 69 -11.09 9.66 -14.59
CA ASN A 69 -9.85 10.43 -14.62
C ASN A 69 -9.53 10.91 -13.20
N THR A 70 -8.32 10.65 -12.72
CA THR A 70 -7.85 11.09 -11.41
C THR A 70 -6.77 12.16 -11.49
N GLY A 71 -6.25 12.47 -12.69
CA GLY A 71 -5.18 13.44 -12.90
C GLY A 71 -3.79 12.95 -12.48
N ASN A 72 -3.68 12.31 -11.33
CA ASN A 72 -2.41 11.89 -10.76
C ASN A 72 -2.35 10.39 -10.44
N GLU A 73 -1.15 9.80 -10.60
CA GLU A 73 -0.92 8.37 -10.35
C GLU A 73 -1.17 7.97 -8.88
N LEU A 74 -0.79 8.82 -7.92
CA LEU A 74 -0.99 8.53 -6.51
C LEU A 74 -2.48 8.43 -6.19
N ILE A 75 -3.28 9.38 -6.68
CA ILE A 75 -4.73 9.36 -6.50
C ILE A 75 -5.34 8.15 -7.21
N ALA A 76 -4.89 7.81 -8.42
CA ALA A 76 -5.30 6.61 -9.14
C ALA A 76 -5.06 5.31 -8.32
N LEU A 77 -3.90 5.21 -7.68
CA LEU A 77 -3.54 4.09 -6.79
C LEU A 77 -4.46 4.00 -5.56
N LEU A 78 -4.70 5.13 -4.91
CA LEU A 78 -5.59 5.21 -3.73
C LEU A 78 -7.03 4.83 -4.11
N ARG A 79 -7.53 5.39 -5.21
CA ARG A 79 -8.88 5.17 -5.73
C ARG A 79 -9.10 3.73 -6.18
N GLU A 80 -8.15 3.12 -6.90
CA GLU A 80 -8.20 1.71 -7.28
C GLU A 80 -8.30 0.79 -6.05
N SER A 81 -7.46 1.03 -5.04
CA SER A 81 -7.43 0.25 -3.80
C SER A 81 -8.76 0.33 -3.05
N GLU A 82 -9.37 1.51 -2.99
CA GLU A 82 -10.71 1.73 -2.43
C GLU A 82 -11.77 0.93 -3.20
N LEU A 83 -11.84 1.14 -4.52
CA LEU A 83 -12.90 0.59 -5.36
C LEU A 83 -12.86 -0.94 -5.42
N ILE A 84 -11.68 -1.55 -5.39
CA ILE A 84 -11.56 -3.01 -5.37
C ILE A 84 -12.08 -3.58 -4.06
N LYS A 85 -11.82 -2.92 -2.93
CA LYS A 85 -12.33 -3.35 -1.62
C LYS A 85 -13.86 -3.21 -1.54
N GLN A 86 -14.43 -2.17 -2.15
CA GLN A 86 -15.88 -1.94 -2.19
C GLN A 86 -16.61 -2.92 -3.13
N ASN A 87 -16.08 -3.16 -4.33
CA ASN A 87 -16.79 -3.88 -5.39
C ASN A 87 -16.42 -5.37 -5.49
N LEU A 88 -15.28 -5.76 -4.91
CA LEU A 88 -14.76 -7.13 -4.96
C LEU A 88 -14.82 -7.78 -6.36
N PRO A 89 -14.25 -7.18 -7.42
CA PRO A 89 -14.41 -7.69 -8.80
C PRO A 89 -13.74 -9.06 -9.00
N ILE A 90 -14.35 -9.98 -9.74
CA ILE A 90 -13.93 -11.39 -9.81
C ILE A 90 -12.47 -11.64 -10.21
N PHE A 91 -11.89 -10.76 -11.03
CA PHE A 91 -10.52 -10.90 -11.51
C PHE A 91 -9.47 -10.10 -10.72
N ASN A 92 -9.87 -9.27 -9.73
CA ASN A 92 -8.94 -8.57 -8.81
C ASN A 92 -8.51 -9.44 -7.62
N ARG A 93 -8.25 -10.74 -7.85
CA ARG A 93 -8.07 -11.75 -6.79
C ARG A 93 -7.12 -11.31 -5.65
N ALA A 94 -6.00 -10.68 -5.99
CA ALA A 94 -4.99 -10.24 -5.02
C ALA A 94 -5.50 -9.16 -4.03
N GLN A 95 -6.46 -8.33 -4.43
CA GLN A 95 -6.92 -7.16 -3.67
C GLN A 95 -8.37 -7.29 -3.14
N ARG A 96 -9.11 -8.33 -3.53
CA ARG A 96 -10.53 -8.54 -3.13
C ARG A 96 -10.70 -8.80 -1.63
N LYS A 97 -10.00 -9.76 -1.05
CA LYS A 97 -10.23 -10.15 0.35
C LYS A 97 -8.91 -10.50 0.99
N ILE A 98 -8.30 -9.50 1.59
CA ILE A 98 -7.29 -9.74 2.60
C ILE A 98 -7.93 -9.39 3.93
N LYS A 99 -8.53 -10.41 4.58
CA LYS A 99 -8.71 -10.33 6.02
C LYS A 99 -7.31 -10.47 6.61
N PHE A 100 -6.82 -9.37 7.18
CA PHE A 100 -5.60 -9.44 7.97
C PHE A 100 -5.98 -10.06 9.32
N PHE A 101 -5.29 -11.12 9.70
CA PHE A 101 -5.53 -11.81 10.97
C PHE A 101 -4.42 -11.54 11.98
N TYR A 102 -3.24 -11.15 11.49
CA TYR A 102 -2.04 -10.96 12.29
C TYR A 102 -1.45 -9.58 12.05
N ALA A 103 -0.74 -9.04 13.03
CA ALA A 103 0.00 -7.79 12.90
C ALA A 103 1.31 -7.85 13.70
N LEU A 104 2.26 -7.03 13.28
CA LEU A 104 3.49 -6.75 14.00
C LEU A 104 3.26 -5.57 14.95
N TYR A 105 3.62 -5.75 16.20
CA TYR A 105 3.55 -4.75 17.26
C TYR A 105 4.94 -4.50 17.84
N LYS A 106 5.11 -3.33 18.48
CA LYS A 106 6.31 -3.01 19.25
C LYS A 106 5.97 -3.09 20.73
N GLU A 107 6.69 -3.93 21.46
CA GLU A 107 6.59 -4.05 22.92
C GLU A 107 7.95 -3.76 23.56
N ILE A 108 7.96 -3.36 24.82
CA ILE A 108 9.19 -3.18 25.59
C ILE A 108 9.26 -4.31 26.61
N ASN A 109 10.34 -5.07 26.62
CA ASN A 109 10.54 -6.13 27.61
C ASN A 109 11.07 -5.55 28.94
N SER A 110 11.18 -6.40 29.97
CA SER A 110 11.68 -6.02 31.31
C SER A 110 13.06 -5.35 31.27
N ASP A 111 13.90 -5.75 30.32
CA ASP A 111 15.29 -5.31 30.21
C ASP A 111 15.44 -4.06 29.31
N GLY A 112 14.32 -3.47 28.86
CA GLY A 112 14.29 -2.22 28.10
C GLY A 112 14.47 -2.35 26.58
N TYR A 113 14.51 -3.56 26.03
CA TYR A 113 14.59 -3.80 24.58
C TYR A 113 13.22 -3.68 23.90
N GLN A 114 13.19 -3.02 22.75
CA GLN A 114 12.01 -2.89 21.89
C GLN A 114 11.84 -4.13 21.03
N ALA A 115 11.01 -5.07 21.47
CA ALA A 115 10.69 -6.29 20.75
C ALA A 115 9.65 -6.05 19.65
N LEU A 116 9.87 -6.64 18.48
CA LEU A 116 8.89 -6.69 17.40
C LEU A 116 8.15 -8.02 17.46
N ILE A 117 6.87 -8.01 17.86
CA ILE A 117 6.10 -9.22 18.18
C ILE A 117 4.92 -9.37 17.21
N ILE A 118 4.69 -10.59 16.72
CA ILE A 118 3.53 -10.92 15.92
C ILE A 118 2.39 -11.33 16.85
N LYS A 119 1.24 -10.65 16.74
CA LYS A 119 0.00 -10.99 17.45
C LYS A 119 -1.15 -11.11 16.47
N LYS A 120 -2.26 -11.71 16.92
CA LYS A 120 -3.52 -11.51 16.21
C LYS A 120 -3.88 -10.03 16.28
N ILE A 121 -4.50 -9.50 15.22
CA ILE A 121 -4.92 -8.10 15.22
C ILE A 121 -5.88 -7.88 16.38
N ASP A 122 -5.57 -6.87 17.17
CA ASP A 122 -6.46 -6.27 18.14
C ASP A 122 -7.05 -4.97 17.56
N ASN A 123 -8.19 -4.53 18.09
CA ASN A 123 -8.81 -3.28 17.68
C ASN A 123 -8.10 -2.05 18.29
N SER A 124 -6.81 -2.17 18.66
CA SER A 124 -6.06 -1.10 19.33
C SER A 124 -5.55 -0.02 18.38
N GLY A 125 -5.43 -0.31 17.08
CA GLY A 125 -4.89 0.61 16.07
C GLY A 125 -3.37 0.85 16.18
N ASN A 126 -2.68 0.10 17.04
CA ASN A 126 -1.24 0.25 17.28
C ASN A 126 -0.37 -0.67 16.41
N GLU A 127 -0.96 -1.30 15.39
CA GLU A 127 -0.23 -2.18 14.49
C GLU A 127 0.81 -1.43 13.65
N ILE A 128 2.04 -1.96 13.59
CA ILE A 128 3.08 -1.48 12.68
C ILE A 128 2.73 -1.88 11.25
N ILE A 129 2.38 -3.15 11.06
CA ILE A 129 2.04 -3.75 9.77
C ILE A 129 1.20 -5.01 9.97
N SER A 130 0.16 -5.18 9.16
CA SER A 130 -0.78 -6.31 9.23
C SER A 130 -0.45 -7.40 8.18
N PHE A 131 -0.86 -8.65 8.38
CA PHE A 131 -0.58 -9.78 7.49
C PHE A 131 -1.78 -10.71 7.33
N THR A 132 -1.85 -11.36 6.16
CA THR A 132 -2.94 -12.27 5.78
C THR A 132 -2.83 -13.60 6.52
N SER A 133 -1.63 -13.97 6.93
CA SER A 133 -1.31 -15.23 7.59
C SER A 133 -0.16 -15.06 8.56
N LEU A 134 -0.08 -15.97 9.53
CA LEU A 134 1.04 -16.02 10.47
C LEU A 134 2.37 -16.27 9.76
N ASN A 135 2.36 -17.06 8.68
CA ASN A 135 3.56 -17.40 7.92
C ASN A 135 4.13 -16.18 7.19
N GLU A 136 3.27 -15.37 6.56
CA GLU A 136 3.67 -14.10 5.94
C GLU A 136 4.29 -13.15 6.98
N ALA A 137 3.66 -13.04 8.16
CA ALA A 137 4.16 -12.23 9.26
C ALA A 137 5.54 -12.70 9.75
N LYS A 138 5.72 -14.01 9.93
CA LYS A 138 7.00 -14.61 10.37
C LYS A 138 8.10 -14.37 9.34
N ASN A 139 7.84 -14.64 8.05
CA ASN A 139 8.82 -14.43 6.98
C ASN A 139 9.26 -12.97 6.91
N TYR A 140 8.31 -12.04 7.04
CA TYR A 140 8.62 -10.62 7.08
C TYR A 140 9.45 -10.24 8.32
N LEU A 141 9.09 -10.74 9.51
CA LEU A 141 9.84 -10.48 10.74
C LEU A 141 11.25 -11.09 10.68
N PHE A 142 11.44 -12.27 10.08
CA PHE A 142 12.76 -12.85 9.81
C PHE A 142 13.60 -11.91 8.95
N TYR A 143 13.05 -11.46 7.82
CA TYR A 143 13.73 -10.51 6.94
C TYR A 143 14.13 -9.22 7.65
N ILE A 144 13.24 -8.62 8.45
CA ILE A 144 13.57 -7.41 9.21
C ILE A 144 14.62 -7.69 10.29
N THR A 145 14.50 -8.84 10.97
CA THR A 145 15.45 -9.23 12.03
C THR A 145 16.85 -9.40 11.46
N ASP A 146 17.00 -10.06 10.32
CA ASP A 146 18.28 -10.19 9.64
C ASP A 146 18.81 -8.85 9.10
N LYS A 147 17.98 -8.13 8.33
CA LYS A 147 18.37 -6.86 7.70
C LYS A 147 18.88 -5.80 8.68
N TYR A 148 18.25 -5.71 9.85
CA TYR A 148 18.61 -4.74 10.89
C TYR A 148 19.46 -5.35 12.00
N LYS A 149 19.96 -6.59 11.82
CA LYS A 149 20.75 -7.33 12.83
C LYS A 149 20.13 -7.24 14.22
N LEU A 150 18.82 -7.53 14.28
CA LEU A 150 18.04 -7.64 15.51
C LEU A 150 18.12 -9.07 16.05
N CYS A 151 17.60 -9.30 17.24
CA CYS A 151 17.69 -10.59 17.90
C CYS A 151 16.41 -11.41 17.69
N GLN A 152 16.53 -12.58 17.08
CA GLN A 152 15.40 -13.51 16.89
C GLN A 152 14.71 -13.89 18.21
N LYS A 153 15.46 -14.02 19.32
CA LYS A 153 14.88 -14.36 20.63
C LYS A 153 14.04 -13.21 21.19
N ILE A 154 14.56 -11.98 21.13
CA ILE A 154 13.82 -10.79 21.58
C ILE A 154 12.56 -10.58 20.74
N ASN A 155 12.66 -10.76 19.41
CA ASN A 155 11.52 -10.65 18.49
C ASN A 155 10.58 -11.88 18.52
N GLY A 156 10.80 -12.84 19.42
CA GLY A 156 9.92 -14.01 19.58
C GLY A 156 9.90 -14.99 18.39
N LEU A 157 10.88 -14.92 17.49
CA LEU A 157 11.04 -15.85 16.37
C LEU A 157 11.62 -17.20 16.81
N TYR A 158 12.41 -17.20 17.89
CA TYR A 158 13.13 -18.36 18.39
C TYR A 158 13.08 -18.44 19.91
N LYS A 159 12.77 -19.61 20.47
CA LYS A 159 12.77 -19.85 21.93
C LYS A 159 13.97 -20.69 22.30
N THR A 160 14.78 -20.20 23.23
CA THR A 160 15.95 -20.90 23.77
C THR A 160 16.23 -20.41 25.18
N LYS A 161 16.83 -21.27 26.02
CA LYS A 161 17.31 -20.87 27.35
C LYS A 161 18.62 -20.10 27.27
N SER A 162 19.47 -20.39 26.28
CA SER A 162 20.78 -19.77 26.06
C SER A 162 20.70 -18.58 25.08
N SER A 163 21.79 -18.30 24.36
CA SER A 163 21.85 -17.31 23.28
C SER A 163 21.03 -17.73 22.06
N CYS A 164 20.61 -16.75 21.25
CA CYS A 164 19.91 -17.03 20.00
C CYS A 164 20.85 -17.66 18.96
N PHE A 165 20.31 -18.46 18.03
CA PHE A 165 21.10 -19.17 17.02
C PHE A 165 22.02 -18.25 16.20
N GLN A 166 21.54 -17.05 15.84
CA GLN A 166 22.32 -16.06 15.10
C GLN A 166 23.52 -15.51 15.89
N TYR A 167 23.45 -15.50 17.22
CA TYR A 167 24.60 -15.09 18.03
C TYR A 167 25.73 -16.11 17.90
N SER A 168 25.41 -17.40 17.85
CA SER A 168 26.40 -18.47 17.60
C SER A 168 27.01 -18.43 16.19
N LEU A 169 26.44 -17.65 15.28
CA LEU A 169 26.93 -17.43 13.92
C LEU A 169 27.55 -16.03 13.74
N ASP A 170 27.76 -15.27 14.81
CA ASP A 170 28.23 -13.87 14.78
C ASP A 170 27.33 -12.90 13.97
N GLU A 171 26.07 -13.26 13.75
CA GLU A 171 25.07 -12.46 13.04
C GLU A 171 24.13 -11.69 13.97
N CYS A 172 24.34 -11.78 15.29
CA CYS A 172 23.57 -11.06 16.29
C CYS A 172 24.50 -10.52 17.40
N ASN A 173 24.23 -9.32 17.89
CA ASN A 173 25.06 -8.65 18.89
C ASN A 173 24.82 -9.12 20.35
N GLY A 174 24.01 -10.18 20.57
CA GLY A 174 23.86 -10.75 21.90
C GLY A 174 22.89 -10.01 22.83
N ALA A 175 21.95 -9.23 22.30
CA ALA A 175 20.92 -8.56 23.10
C ALA A 175 20.12 -9.53 23.99
N CYS A 176 19.86 -10.76 23.54
CA CYS A 176 19.17 -11.79 24.33
C CYS A 176 19.90 -12.31 25.57
N ILE A 177 21.18 -11.99 25.69
CA ILE A 177 22.06 -12.38 26.80
C ILE A 177 22.68 -11.13 27.45
N ASN A 178 22.09 -9.95 27.23
CA ASN A 178 22.52 -8.67 27.78
C ASN A 178 23.95 -8.25 27.45
N GLN A 179 24.52 -8.77 26.36
CA GLN A 179 25.84 -8.32 25.87
C GLN A 179 25.76 -7.05 25.02
N GLU A 180 24.62 -6.81 24.37
CA GLU A 180 24.37 -5.56 23.66
C GLU A 180 23.52 -4.64 24.52
N ASP A 181 23.95 -3.39 24.68
CA ASP A 181 23.16 -2.36 25.36
C ASP A 181 21.81 -2.11 24.67
N ALA A 182 20.75 -2.00 25.49
CA ALA A 182 19.39 -1.80 25.00
C ALA A 182 19.24 -0.53 24.16
N LYS A 183 19.99 0.57 24.44
CA LYS A 183 19.92 1.80 23.63
C LYS A 183 20.44 1.56 22.22
N LEU A 184 21.53 0.79 22.06
CA LEU A 184 22.11 0.42 20.78
C LEU A 184 21.18 -0.48 19.96
N TYR A 185 20.64 -1.54 20.59
CA TYR A 185 19.63 -2.39 19.98
C TYR A 185 18.41 -1.58 19.50
N ASN A 186 17.86 -0.76 20.40
CA ASN A 186 16.68 0.05 20.13
C ASN A 186 16.91 1.11 19.04
N LYS A 187 18.17 1.52 18.80
CA LYS A 187 18.50 2.42 17.68
C LYS A 187 18.19 1.74 16.33
N ARG A 188 18.50 0.45 16.18
CA ARG A 188 18.21 -0.32 14.96
C ARG A 188 16.72 -0.61 14.80
N VAL A 189 16.01 -0.90 15.89
CA VAL A 189 14.55 -1.00 15.87
C VAL A 189 13.92 0.32 15.40
N ARG A 190 14.36 1.47 15.92
CA ARG A 190 13.89 2.79 15.46
C ARG A 190 14.23 3.07 13.99
N GLN A 191 15.38 2.63 13.49
CA GLN A 191 15.72 2.73 12.07
C GLN A 191 14.71 1.97 11.21
N TYR A 192 14.34 0.74 11.60
CA TYR A 192 13.26 0.00 10.94
C TYR A 192 11.92 0.73 11.02
N LEU A 193 11.50 1.18 12.21
CA LEU A 193 10.18 1.81 12.39
C LEU A 193 9.99 3.06 11.54
N LYS A 194 11.06 3.83 11.29
CA LYS A 194 11.05 4.98 10.36
C LYS A 194 10.77 4.58 8.90
N THR A 195 10.98 3.31 8.53
CA THR A 195 10.72 2.80 7.17
C THR A 195 9.31 2.26 6.95
N VAL A 196 8.48 2.22 7.99
CA VAL A 196 7.13 1.62 7.93
C VAL A 196 6.04 2.54 8.41
N HIS A 197 6.37 3.53 9.25
CA HIS A 197 5.41 4.56 9.64
C HIS A 197 5.44 5.71 8.63
N LEU A 198 4.24 6.21 8.29
CA LEU A 198 4.13 7.56 7.76
C LEU A 198 4.66 8.54 8.83
N PRO A 199 5.28 9.65 8.42
CA PRO A 199 5.72 10.67 9.37
C PRO A 199 4.54 11.08 10.27
N LYS A 200 4.76 11.14 11.60
CA LYS A 200 3.74 11.58 12.59
C LYS A 200 3.52 13.10 12.57
N LYS A 201 3.49 13.68 11.37
CA LYS A 201 3.20 15.09 11.12
C LYS A 201 2.02 15.16 10.15
N ASP A 202 1.38 16.32 10.12
CA ASP A 202 0.36 16.58 9.13
C ASP A 202 1.06 16.84 7.79
N ILE A 203 0.58 16.16 6.76
CA ILE A 203 1.09 16.25 5.40
C ILE A 203 -0.11 16.47 4.48
N LEU A 204 -0.07 17.57 3.76
CA LEU A 204 -0.98 17.88 2.67
C LEU A 204 -0.16 17.82 1.38
N LEU A 205 -0.45 16.83 0.54
CA LEU A 205 0.19 16.68 -0.76
C LEU A 205 -0.66 17.39 -1.80
N GLU A 206 -0.04 18.33 -2.52
CA GLU A 206 -0.62 18.93 -3.72
C GLU A 206 -0.09 18.19 -4.95
N LEU A 207 -1.01 17.71 -5.78
CA LEU A 207 -0.77 16.85 -6.92
C LEU A 207 -1.44 17.44 -8.16
N GLU A 208 -1.09 16.92 -9.33
CA GLU A 208 -1.83 17.24 -10.56
C GLU A 208 -3.31 16.87 -10.44
N GLY A 209 -4.20 17.81 -10.81
CA GLY A 209 -5.63 17.57 -10.87
C GLY A 209 -6.06 16.88 -12.17
N ARG A 210 -7.35 16.60 -12.30
CA ARG A 210 -7.96 15.98 -13.50
C ARG A 210 -7.95 16.93 -14.68
N THR A 211 -7.92 18.24 -14.43
CA THR A 211 -7.82 19.30 -15.43
C THR A 211 -6.72 20.30 -15.04
N GLU A 212 -6.35 21.20 -15.95
CA GLU A 212 -5.30 22.21 -15.71
C GLU A 212 -5.68 23.26 -14.66
N HIS A 213 -6.99 23.43 -14.38
CA HIS A 213 -7.53 24.42 -13.45
C HIS A 213 -7.74 23.90 -12.03
N GLU A 214 -7.54 22.60 -11.79
CA GLU A 214 -7.64 22.00 -10.45
C GLU A 214 -6.32 21.34 -10.03
N LYS A 215 -6.14 21.21 -8.72
CA LYS A 215 -5.10 20.39 -8.11
C LYS A 215 -5.73 19.24 -7.33
N GLY A 216 -5.09 18.09 -7.37
CA GLY A 216 -5.42 16.95 -6.53
C GLY A 216 -4.81 17.13 -5.14
N ILE A 217 -5.53 16.77 -4.10
CA ILE A 217 -5.09 16.90 -2.71
C ILE A 217 -5.13 15.54 -2.04
N VAL A 218 -4.09 15.20 -1.27
CA VAL A 218 -4.09 14.03 -0.38
C VAL A 218 -3.69 14.48 1.02
N LEU A 219 -4.49 14.12 2.02
CA LEU A 219 -4.25 14.50 3.41
C LEU A 219 -3.87 13.30 4.28
N ILE A 220 -2.81 13.50 5.06
CA ILE A 220 -2.36 12.63 6.13
C ILE A 220 -2.28 13.50 7.38
N GLU A 221 -3.00 13.15 8.44
CA GLU A 221 -2.93 13.85 9.72
C GLU A 221 -2.39 12.92 10.79
N LYS A 222 -1.37 13.37 11.51
CA LYS A 222 -0.69 12.59 12.57
C LYS A 222 -0.28 11.18 12.11
N GLY A 223 0.11 11.04 10.84
CA GLY A 223 0.50 9.77 10.24
C GLY A 223 -0.65 8.85 9.80
N VAL A 224 -1.90 9.33 9.83
CA VAL A 224 -3.11 8.61 9.40
C VAL A 224 -3.65 9.23 8.13
N TYR A 225 -3.86 8.43 7.09
CA TYR A 225 -4.51 8.88 5.87
C TYR A 225 -5.96 9.32 6.14
N LYS A 226 -6.35 10.50 5.65
CA LYS A 226 -7.68 11.06 5.84
C LYS A 226 -8.55 11.00 4.58
N GLY A 227 -7.95 11.11 3.41
CA GLY A 227 -8.71 11.22 2.18
C GLY A 227 -7.92 11.85 1.04
N PHE A 228 -8.57 11.94 -0.12
CA PHE A 228 -8.10 12.75 -1.23
C PHE A 228 -9.28 13.59 -1.78
N GLY A 229 -8.96 14.64 -2.52
CA GLY A 229 -9.95 15.53 -3.12
C GLY A 229 -9.39 16.34 -4.26
N TYR A 230 -10.20 17.26 -4.77
CA TYR A 230 -9.81 18.20 -5.83
C TYR A 230 -10.28 19.59 -5.46
N CYS A 231 -9.41 20.59 -5.64
CA CYS A 231 -9.76 21.98 -5.43
C CYS A 231 -9.20 22.84 -6.57
N ASP A 232 -9.70 24.08 -6.67
CA ASP A 232 -9.16 25.05 -7.61
C ASP A 232 -7.64 25.22 -7.39
N LYS A 233 -6.88 25.24 -8.48
CA LYS A 233 -5.42 25.32 -8.45
C LYS A 233 -4.92 26.60 -7.77
N LEU A 234 -5.70 27.68 -7.79
CA LEU A 234 -5.39 28.97 -7.19
C LEU A 234 -5.75 29.04 -5.69
N LEU A 235 -6.48 28.06 -5.16
CA LEU A 235 -6.89 28.02 -3.76
C LEU A 235 -5.66 27.86 -2.84
N LYS A 236 -5.47 28.81 -1.91
CA LYS A 236 -4.33 28.83 -0.96
C LYS A 236 -4.73 28.64 0.50
N ASN A 237 -5.98 28.92 0.87
CA ASN A 237 -6.45 28.77 2.23
C ASN A 237 -6.49 27.28 2.63
N ILE A 238 -5.79 26.91 3.70
CA ILE A 238 -5.64 25.50 4.10
C ILE A 238 -6.98 24.90 4.56
N ASP A 239 -7.81 25.64 5.27
CA ASP A 239 -9.09 25.14 5.78
C ASP A 239 -10.08 24.90 4.63
N GLU A 240 -10.09 25.79 3.64
CA GLU A 240 -10.86 25.61 2.40
C GLU A 240 -10.33 24.41 1.60
N ILE A 241 -9.01 24.24 1.48
CA ILE A 241 -8.43 23.07 0.80
C ILE A 241 -8.83 21.77 1.52
N LYS A 242 -8.78 21.76 2.85
CA LYS A 242 -9.22 20.60 3.65
C LYS A 242 -10.70 20.29 3.45
N SER A 243 -11.55 21.30 3.22
CA SER A 243 -12.97 21.10 2.94
C SER A 243 -13.25 20.38 1.62
N CYS A 244 -12.32 20.46 0.66
CA CYS A 244 -12.44 19.78 -0.64
C CYS A 244 -12.10 18.29 -0.59
N ILE A 245 -11.69 17.76 0.56
CA ILE A 245 -11.24 16.38 0.72
C ILE A 245 -12.41 15.48 1.04
N GLU A 246 -12.59 14.43 0.23
CA GLU A 246 -13.51 13.36 0.56
C GLU A 246 -12.83 12.44 1.58
N LEU A 247 -13.43 12.27 2.76
CA LEU A 247 -12.88 11.42 3.80
C LEU A 247 -12.94 9.94 3.39
N LYS A 248 -11.80 9.25 3.52
CA LYS A 248 -11.62 7.84 3.14
C LYS A 248 -11.03 7.03 4.28
N GLN A 249 -11.15 5.71 4.19
CA GLN A 249 -10.60 4.79 5.19
C GLN A 249 -9.10 4.55 4.99
N ASP A 250 -8.33 4.74 6.07
CA ASP A 250 -6.93 4.30 6.13
C ASP A 250 -6.82 2.78 6.26
N ASN A 251 -5.80 2.18 5.66
CA ASN A 251 -5.48 0.76 5.75
C ASN A 251 -4.04 0.47 5.28
N LYS A 252 -3.56 -0.76 5.50
CA LYS A 252 -2.20 -1.19 5.13
C LYS A 252 -1.83 -0.89 3.67
N ASP A 253 -2.73 -1.14 2.72
CA ASP A 253 -2.42 -0.93 1.29
C ASP A 253 -2.26 0.56 1.00
N VAL A 254 -3.13 1.40 1.57
CA VAL A 254 -3.04 2.86 1.47
C VAL A 254 -1.73 3.36 2.08
N ARG A 255 -1.38 2.91 3.30
CA ARG A 255 -0.09 3.26 3.94
C ARG A 255 1.10 2.86 3.08
N LYS A 256 1.07 1.68 2.45
CA LYS A 256 2.14 1.21 1.55
C LYS A 256 2.25 2.08 0.28
N ILE A 257 1.11 2.45 -0.31
CA ILE A 257 1.05 3.36 -1.46
C ILE A 257 1.68 4.71 -1.10
N LEU A 258 1.21 5.34 -0.01
CA LEU A 258 1.69 6.64 0.46
C LEU A 258 3.17 6.59 0.84
N PHE A 259 3.61 5.56 1.56
CA PHE A 259 5.01 5.43 1.96
C PHE A 259 5.94 5.32 0.74
N ARG A 260 5.57 4.53 -0.28
CA ARG A 260 6.36 4.40 -1.51
C ARG A 260 6.48 5.75 -2.23
N HIS A 261 5.39 6.52 -2.28
CA HIS A 261 5.37 7.83 -2.89
C HIS A 261 6.27 8.82 -2.15
N LEU A 262 6.04 9.01 -0.84
CA LEU A 262 6.84 9.93 -0.01
C LEU A 262 8.33 9.60 -0.04
N LYS A 263 8.68 8.30 -0.06
CA LYS A 263 10.08 7.88 -0.16
C LYS A 263 10.69 8.26 -1.51
N ALA A 264 9.94 8.10 -2.60
CA ALA A 264 10.42 8.45 -3.94
C ALA A 264 10.68 9.95 -4.07
N GLU A 265 9.86 10.80 -3.46
CA GLU A 265 10.07 12.26 -3.43
C GLU A 265 11.33 12.66 -2.65
N LEU A 266 11.61 12.01 -1.51
CA LEU A 266 12.80 12.27 -0.71
C LEU A 266 14.11 11.87 -1.40
N THR A 267 14.06 10.95 -2.36
CA THR A 267 15.23 10.51 -3.15
C THR A 267 15.44 11.29 -4.45
N ARG A 268 14.60 12.28 -4.76
CA ARG A 268 14.72 13.12 -5.97
C ARG A 268 15.62 14.36 -5.79
N TRP A 269 16.33 14.46 -4.67
CA TRP A 269 17.26 15.53 -4.32
C TRP A 269 18.61 14.95 -3.92
#